data_AF-A0A3A8RT87-F1
#
_entry.id   AF-A0A3A8RT87-F1
#
_cell.length_a   1.000
_cell.length_b   1.000
_cell.length_c   1.000
_cell.angle_alpha   90.00
_cell.angle_beta   90.00
_cell.angle_gamma   90.00
#
_symmetry.space_group_name_H-M   'P 1'
#
loop_
_entity.id
_entity.type
_entity.pdbx_description
1 polymer ?
#
loop_
_entity_poly.entity_id
_entity_poly.type
_entity_poly.pdbx_seq_one_letter_code
_entity_poly.pdbx_strand_id
1 'polypeptide(L)'
;MLFIISRRYDVVKNAFILLSGGPSIYDPKDPDRHDQSWDNFVTPPLLRANKGALHDPKTEDVHWLVYEDAYRERWSSDVASQKSAPTQYQHTVDIKIRHNRLNYLDLLKARAKDRGWKYEGISPAQGFWDYINKLKGTKVSRVWFYGHARDDLWLSLNHRASDHVAISPDSDAILTCTDIKKIAAFSFVPQKAATHPHKFFGCNTKAFAETWATTLTVFAEGSSGKVGFEKIHERGGKVRLSAGAQWYQYSKTSAPRLLHSKAGEEVD
;
A
#
# COMPACT_ATOMS: atom_id res chain seq x y z
N MET A 1 -16.87 -12.97 -51.42
CA MET A 1 -16.97 -13.22 -49.97
C MET A 1 -16.00 -12.28 -49.27
N LEU A 2 -16.49 -11.19 -48.66
CA LEU A 2 -15.65 -10.14 -48.07
C LEU A 2 -15.44 -10.47 -46.59
N PHE A 3 -14.22 -10.82 -46.19
CA PHE A 3 -13.88 -11.02 -44.78
C PHE A 3 -13.66 -9.65 -44.13
N ILE A 4 -14.62 -9.20 -43.32
CA ILE A 4 -14.41 -8.06 -42.43
C ILE A 4 -13.53 -8.56 -41.27
N ILE A 5 -12.24 -8.25 -41.33
CA ILE A 5 -11.32 -8.42 -40.20
C ILE A 5 -11.67 -7.32 -39.19
N SER A 6 -12.53 -7.65 -38.23
CA SER A 6 -12.75 -6.80 -37.05
C SER A 6 -11.47 -6.78 -36.23
N ARG A 7 -10.66 -5.72 -36.41
CA ARG A 7 -9.60 -5.38 -35.45
C ARG A 7 -10.30 -5.04 -34.14
N ARG A 8 -10.29 -5.96 -33.18
CA ARG A 8 -10.54 -5.63 -31.78
C ARG A 8 -9.42 -4.68 -31.38
N TYR A 9 -9.73 -3.39 -31.28
CA TYR A 9 -8.88 -2.46 -30.57
C TYR A 9 -9.02 -2.82 -29.10
N ASP A 10 -8.02 -3.50 -28.55
CA ASP A 10 -7.93 -3.67 -27.11
C ASP A 10 -7.87 -2.26 -26.49
N VAL A 11 -8.86 -1.95 -25.65
CA VAL A 11 -8.87 -0.70 -24.91
C VAL A 11 -7.65 -0.72 -24.00
N VAL A 12 -6.74 0.25 -24.18
CA VAL A 12 -5.58 0.41 -23.29
C VAL A 12 -6.11 0.70 -21.90
N LYS A 13 -5.94 -0.24 -20.98
CA LYS A 13 -6.34 -0.09 -19.59
C LYS A 13 -5.36 0.82 -18.85
N ASN A 14 -5.88 1.52 -17.84
CA ASN A 14 -5.05 2.29 -16.92
C ASN A 14 -4.41 1.37 -15.87
N ALA A 15 -3.27 1.77 -15.32
CA ALA A 15 -2.65 1.07 -14.20
C ALA A 15 -3.25 1.57 -12.88
N PHE A 16 -3.83 0.66 -12.09
CA PHE A 16 -4.08 0.90 -10.68
C PHE A 16 -2.91 0.33 -9.87
N ILE A 17 -2.14 1.22 -9.24
CA ILE A 17 -0.99 0.82 -8.44
C ILE A 17 -1.41 0.60 -6.98
N LEU A 18 -1.16 -0.60 -6.47
CA LEU A 18 -1.14 -0.90 -5.05
C LEU A 18 0.32 -0.89 -4.60
N LEU A 19 0.65 -0.08 -3.60
CA LEU A 19 1.97 -0.07 -2.98
C LEU A 19 1.84 -0.56 -1.55
N SER A 20 2.40 -1.72 -1.27
CA SER A 20 2.55 -2.23 0.10
C SER A 20 3.96 -1.93 0.59
N GLY A 21 4.06 -1.16 1.67
CA GLY A 21 5.23 -1.22 2.54
C GLY A 21 5.34 -2.60 3.18
N GLY A 22 6.23 -2.75 4.15
CA GLY A 22 6.44 -4.02 4.83
C GLY A 22 6.47 -3.89 6.35
N PRO A 23 6.31 -5.04 7.02
CA PRO A 23 6.36 -5.11 8.48
C PRO A 23 7.78 -4.85 8.98
N SER A 24 7.91 -4.29 10.18
CA SER A 24 9.18 -4.36 10.91
C SER A 24 9.40 -5.73 11.54
N ILE A 25 10.56 -5.95 12.16
CA ILE A 25 10.79 -7.10 13.04
C ILE A 25 9.74 -7.09 14.16
N TYR A 26 9.21 -8.27 14.50
CA TYR A 26 8.18 -8.39 15.52
C TYR A 26 8.64 -7.82 16.87
N ASP A 27 7.92 -6.80 17.35
CA ASP A 27 8.06 -6.25 18.68
C ASP A 27 6.73 -6.41 19.45
N PRO A 28 6.67 -7.27 20.49
CA PRO A 28 5.45 -7.45 21.28
C PRO A 28 5.06 -6.21 22.08
N LYS A 29 5.99 -5.25 22.25
CA LYS A 29 5.80 -4.02 23.01
C LYS A 29 5.55 -2.80 22.12
N ASP A 30 5.45 -2.98 20.80
CA ASP A 30 5.00 -1.93 19.88
C ASP A 30 3.67 -1.34 20.39
N PRO A 31 3.64 -0.05 20.78
CA PRO A 31 2.45 0.59 21.33
C PRO A 31 1.31 0.71 20.31
N ASP A 32 1.66 0.81 19.01
CA ASP A 32 0.71 1.02 17.92
C ASP A 32 0.23 -0.29 17.29
N ARG A 33 0.92 -1.39 17.58
CA ARG A 33 0.58 -2.76 17.19
C ARG A 33 0.48 -2.97 15.68
N HIS A 34 1.09 -2.08 14.90
CA HIS A 34 1.04 -2.13 13.44
C HIS A 34 1.87 -3.27 12.88
N ASP A 35 2.88 -3.74 13.61
CA ASP A 35 3.77 -4.82 13.17
C ASP A 35 3.56 -6.14 13.94
N GLN A 36 2.45 -6.26 14.70
CA GLN A 36 2.11 -7.51 15.39
C GLN A 36 1.77 -8.65 14.43
N SER A 37 1.38 -8.34 13.18
CA SER A 37 1.26 -9.31 12.10
C SER A 37 2.17 -8.93 10.94
N TRP A 38 2.69 -9.92 10.22
CA TRP A 38 3.53 -9.71 9.03
C TRP A 38 2.72 -9.19 7.83
N ASP A 39 1.40 -9.42 7.82
CA ASP A 39 0.56 -9.22 6.63
C ASP A 39 -0.33 -7.97 6.66
N ASN A 40 -0.20 -7.12 7.68
CA ASN A 40 -1.06 -5.94 7.88
C ASN A 40 -1.11 -4.98 6.68
N PHE A 41 -0.04 -4.90 5.88
CA PHE A 41 0.07 -3.99 4.72
C PHE A 41 -0.22 -4.64 3.36
N VAL A 42 -0.42 -5.97 3.34
CA VAL A 42 -0.69 -6.75 2.13
C VAL A 42 -2.08 -7.37 2.15
N THR A 43 -2.63 -7.66 3.32
CA THR A 43 -3.99 -8.17 3.51
C THR A 43 -5.09 -7.16 3.14
N PRO A 44 -5.01 -5.85 3.44
CA PRO A 44 -6.08 -4.91 3.10
C PRO A 44 -6.52 -4.94 1.62
N PRO A 45 -5.62 -4.79 0.64
CA PRO A 45 -6.03 -4.84 -0.77
C PRO A 45 -6.57 -6.21 -1.18
N LEU A 46 -6.03 -7.31 -0.62
CA LEU A 46 -6.50 -8.67 -0.92
C LEU A 46 -7.94 -8.90 -0.46
N LEU A 47 -8.31 -8.43 0.74
CA LEU A 47 -9.67 -8.57 1.26
C LEU A 47 -10.68 -7.74 0.46
N ARG A 48 -10.29 -6.54 0.04
CA ARG A 48 -11.12 -5.66 -0.79
C ARG A 48 -11.36 -6.25 -2.18
N ALA A 49 -10.35 -6.89 -2.75
CA ALA A 49 -10.47 -7.60 -4.03
C ALA A 49 -11.51 -8.73 -3.97
N ASN A 50 -11.48 -9.54 -2.91
CA ASN A 50 -12.39 -10.67 -2.75
C ASN A 50 -13.87 -10.24 -2.66
N LYS A 51 -14.13 -8.99 -2.29
CA LYS A 51 -15.48 -8.41 -2.24
C LYS A 51 -15.91 -7.73 -3.56
N GLY A 52 -15.09 -7.80 -4.62
CA GLY A 52 -15.36 -7.16 -5.91
C GLY A 52 -15.26 -5.62 -5.89
N ALA A 53 -14.79 -5.03 -4.79
CA ALA A 53 -14.87 -3.59 -4.54
C ALA A 53 -13.56 -2.84 -4.85
N LEU A 54 -12.54 -3.51 -5.38
CA LEU A 54 -11.20 -2.93 -5.50
C LEU A 54 -10.98 -2.11 -6.80
N HIS A 55 -11.42 -2.64 -7.95
CA HIS A 55 -11.20 -2.03 -9.26
C HIS A 55 -12.19 -2.56 -10.29
N ASP A 56 -12.32 -1.85 -11.42
CA ASP A 56 -13.02 -2.35 -12.59
C ASP A 56 -12.03 -3.02 -13.56
N PRO A 57 -12.05 -4.36 -13.69
CA PRO A 57 -11.11 -5.07 -14.54
C PRO A 57 -11.28 -4.78 -16.04
N LYS A 58 -12.35 -4.08 -16.45
CA LYS A 58 -12.54 -3.63 -17.84
C LYS A 58 -11.73 -2.39 -18.17
N THR A 59 -11.44 -1.55 -17.18
CA THR A 59 -10.81 -0.24 -17.38
C THR A 59 -9.42 -0.16 -16.75
N GLU A 60 -9.07 -1.10 -15.87
CA GLU A 60 -7.84 -1.07 -15.10
C GLU A 60 -7.15 -2.43 -15.01
N ASP A 61 -5.83 -2.41 -15.00
CA ASP A 61 -5.00 -3.53 -14.55
C ASP A 61 -4.36 -3.19 -13.21
N VAL A 62 -4.36 -4.15 -12.28
CA VAL A 62 -3.76 -3.96 -10.95
C VAL A 62 -2.28 -4.30 -10.98
N HIS A 63 -1.47 -3.33 -10.58
CA HIS A 63 -0.03 -3.42 -10.44
C HIS A 63 0.31 -3.37 -8.94
N TRP A 64 0.69 -4.50 -8.36
CA TRP A 64 0.98 -4.61 -6.93
C TRP A 64 2.48 -4.60 -6.66
N LEU A 65 2.94 -3.45 -6.17
CA LEU A 65 4.31 -3.20 -5.76
C LEU A 65 4.45 -3.52 -4.28
N VAL A 66 5.44 -4.34 -3.93
CA VAL A 66 5.72 -4.75 -2.56
C VAL A 66 7.17 -4.46 -2.22
N TYR A 67 7.41 -3.77 -1.09
CA TYR A 67 8.77 -3.55 -0.58
C TYR A 67 9.35 -4.85 -0.02
N GLU A 68 10.16 -5.57 -0.80
CA GLU A 68 10.51 -6.96 -0.50
C GLU A 68 11.42 -7.11 0.72
N ASP A 69 12.31 -6.16 0.99
CA ASP A 69 13.34 -6.29 2.02
C ASP A 69 12.75 -6.48 3.42
N ALA A 70 11.75 -5.69 3.78
CA ALA A 70 11.04 -5.82 5.05
C ALA A 70 10.42 -7.21 5.24
N TYR A 71 9.87 -7.82 4.19
CA TYR A 71 9.32 -9.18 4.27
C TYR A 71 10.40 -10.25 4.37
N ARG A 72 11.58 -10.06 3.77
CA ARG A 72 12.73 -10.97 3.89
C ARG A 72 13.30 -10.94 5.30
N GLU A 73 13.46 -9.75 5.86
CA GLU A 73 13.95 -9.53 7.22
C GLU A 73 12.96 -10.11 8.24
N ARG A 74 11.68 -9.77 8.11
CA ARG A 74 10.63 -10.30 8.99
C ARG A 74 10.54 -11.82 8.92
N TRP A 75 10.59 -12.41 7.72
CA TRP A 75 10.62 -13.88 7.56
C TRP A 75 11.81 -14.52 8.29
N SER A 76 13.01 -13.96 8.10
CA SER A 76 14.23 -14.50 8.71
C SER A 76 14.16 -14.43 10.25
N SER A 77 13.67 -13.32 10.78
CA SER A 77 13.44 -13.14 12.22
C SER A 77 12.40 -14.13 12.75
N ASP A 78 11.24 -14.27 12.09
CA ASP A 78 10.16 -15.14 12.55
C ASP A 78 10.58 -16.62 12.55
N VAL A 79 11.33 -17.07 11.54
CA VAL A 79 11.88 -18.43 11.47
C VAL A 79 12.87 -18.70 12.62
N ALA A 80 13.69 -17.71 12.97
CA ALA A 80 14.67 -17.83 14.06
C ALA A 80 14.03 -17.78 15.47
N SER A 81 12.78 -17.33 15.58
CA SER A 81 12.15 -16.95 16.85
C SER A 81 11.23 -18.02 17.45
N GLN A 82 11.48 -19.33 17.23
CA GLN A 82 10.63 -20.42 17.72
C GLN A 82 10.35 -20.34 19.23
N LYS A 83 11.33 -19.94 20.04
CA LYS A 83 11.18 -19.83 21.50
C LYS A 83 10.73 -18.45 21.97
N SER A 84 11.23 -17.38 21.35
CA SER A 84 10.98 -15.99 21.75
C SER A 84 9.65 -15.43 21.23
N ALA A 85 9.19 -15.89 20.07
CA ALA A 85 7.95 -15.47 19.44
C ALA A 85 7.25 -16.67 18.74
N PRO A 86 6.76 -17.66 19.51
CA PRO A 86 6.24 -18.92 18.96
C PRO A 86 5.07 -18.72 17.99
N THR A 87 4.22 -17.71 18.22
CA THR A 87 3.13 -17.35 17.28
C THR A 87 3.66 -16.94 15.91
N GLN A 88 4.72 -16.12 15.87
CA GLN A 88 5.29 -15.66 14.60
C GLN A 88 6.02 -16.79 13.89
N TYR A 89 6.75 -17.62 14.63
CA TYR A 89 7.30 -18.86 14.09
C TYR A 89 6.21 -19.76 13.48
N GLN A 90 5.08 -19.93 14.17
CA GLN A 90 3.95 -20.72 13.66
C GLN A 90 3.38 -20.18 12.35
N HIS A 91 3.35 -18.85 12.15
CA HIS A 91 2.98 -18.28 10.85
C HIS A 91 3.90 -18.76 9.73
N THR A 92 5.22 -18.85 9.98
CA THR A 92 6.17 -19.36 8.98
C THR A 92 5.94 -20.84 8.66
N VAL A 93 5.56 -21.63 9.68
CA VAL A 93 5.20 -23.05 9.54
C VAL A 93 3.92 -23.19 8.71
N ASP A 94 2.89 -22.42 9.01
CA ASP A 94 1.61 -22.47 8.29
C ASP A 94 1.78 -22.09 6.81
N ILE A 95 2.68 -21.18 6.49
CA ILE A 95 3.02 -20.84 5.10
C ILE A 95 3.64 -22.02 4.35
N LYS A 96 4.58 -22.72 4.99
CA LYS A 96 5.22 -23.90 4.39
C LYS A 96 4.26 -25.07 4.26
N ILE A 97 3.52 -25.38 5.32
CA ILE A 97 2.74 -26.62 5.41
C ILE A 97 1.34 -26.44 4.84
N ARG A 98 0.60 -25.39 5.23
CA ARG A 98 -0.81 -25.21 4.83
C ARG A 98 -0.93 -24.53 3.48
N HIS A 99 -0.07 -23.55 3.21
CA HIS A 99 -0.11 -22.82 1.94
C HIS A 99 0.82 -23.39 0.87
N ASN A 100 1.71 -24.33 1.23
CA ASN A 100 2.71 -24.91 0.34
C ASN A 100 3.52 -23.82 -0.37
N ARG A 101 4.08 -22.88 0.42
CA ARG A 101 4.91 -21.76 -0.06
C ARG A 101 6.21 -21.69 0.70
N LEU A 102 7.25 -21.18 0.04
CA LEU A 102 8.61 -21.17 0.58
C LEU A 102 8.82 -20.10 1.66
N ASN A 103 8.18 -18.94 1.52
CA ASN A 103 8.29 -17.79 2.41
C ASN A 103 7.13 -16.79 2.19
N TYR A 104 7.12 -15.67 2.93
CA TYR A 104 6.13 -14.60 2.78
C TYR A 104 6.02 -14.10 1.33
N LEU A 105 7.14 -13.83 0.66
CA LEU A 105 7.15 -13.28 -0.71
C LEU A 105 6.60 -14.27 -1.74
N ASP A 106 6.92 -15.55 -1.63
CA ASP A 106 6.38 -16.60 -2.50
C ASP A 106 4.85 -16.71 -2.37
N LEU A 107 4.33 -16.59 -1.14
CA LEU A 107 2.90 -16.50 -0.90
C LEU A 107 2.28 -15.25 -1.55
N LEU A 108 2.91 -14.08 -1.45
CA LEU A 108 2.40 -12.85 -2.07
C LEU A 108 2.39 -12.93 -3.61
N LYS A 109 3.46 -13.45 -4.21
CA LYS A 109 3.56 -13.69 -5.66
C LYS A 109 2.46 -14.63 -6.15
N ALA A 110 2.21 -15.72 -5.43
CA ALA A 110 1.11 -16.62 -5.74
C ALA A 110 -0.26 -15.92 -5.64
N ARG A 111 -0.51 -15.16 -4.56
CA ARG A 111 -1.77 -14.43 -4.39
C ARG A 111 -2.02 -13.38 -5.47
N ALA A 112 -0.96 -12.73 -5.97
CA ALA A 112 -1.04 -11.81 -7.10
C ALA A 112 -1.41 -12.56 -8.39
N LYS A 113 -0.73 -13.68 -8.67
CA LYS A 113 -1.00 -14.55 -9.82
C LYS A 113 -2.44 -15.06 -9.83
N ASP A 114 -2.95 -15.53 -8.70
CA ASP A 114 -4.32 -16.04 -8.56
C ASP A 114 -5.39 -14.98 -8.89
N ARG A 115 -5.03 -13.70 -8.80
CA ARG A 115 -5.92 -12.55 -9.10
C ARG A 115 -5.67 -11.92 -10.47
N GLY A 116 -4.72 -12.44 -11.23
CA GLY A 116 -4.28 -11.83 -12.48
C GLY A 116 -3.62 -10.46 -12.29
N TRP A 117 -3.06 -10.19 -11.10
CA TRP A 117 -2.37 -8.93 -10.82
C TRP A 117 -0.90 -9.01 -11.24
N LYS A 118 -0.36 -7.89 -11.70
CA LYS A 118 1.06 -7.76 -11.97
C LYS A 118 1.80 -7.49 -10.66
N TYR A 119 2.58 -8.46 -10.20
CA TYR A 119 3.46 -8.30 -9.04
C TYR A 119 4.78 -7.65 -9.43
N GLU A 120 5.25 -6.68 -8.64
CA GLU A 120 6.60 -6.12 -8.74
C GLU A 120 7.21 -6.04 -7.32
N GLY A 121 8.33 -6.71 -7.12
CA GLY A 121 9.12 -6.54 -5.89
C GLY A 121 10.00 -5.30 -6.03
N ILE A 122 9.96 -4.39 -5.07
CA ILE A 122 10.82 -3.20 -5.06
C ILE A 122 11.78 -3.23 -3.88
N SER A 123 13.00 -2.81 -4.16
CA SER A 123 14.07 -2.48 -3.22
C SER A 123 15.14 -1.77 -4.06
N PRO A 124 15.49 -0.49 -3.80
CA PRO A 124 15.02 0.42 -2.75
C PRO A 124 13.69 1.15 -3.10
N ALA A 125 13.26 2.12 -2.28
CA ALA A 125 12.09 2.98 -2.48
C ALA A 125 12.10 3.71 -3.83
N GLN A 126 13.28 4.03 -4.36
CA GLN A 126 13.43 4.61 -5.71
C GLN A 126 12.76 3.74 -6.80
N GLY A 127 12.69 2.42 -6.59
CA GLY A 127 12.00 1.50 -7.49
C GLY A 127 10.52 1.83 -7.71
N PHE A 128 9.84 2.47 -6.77
CA PHE A 128 8.46 2.95 -6.96
C PHE A 128 8.38 4.06 -8.02
N TRP A 129 9.26 5.06 -7.93
CA TRP A 129 9.32 6.16 -8.89
C TRP A 129 9.72 5.67 -10.28
N ASP A 130 10.71 4.78 -10.33
CA ASP A 130 11.19 4.17 -11.57
C ASP A 130 10.08 3.34 -12.24
N TYR A 131 9.28 2.63 -11.44
CA TYR A 131 8.14 1.87 -11.95
C TYR A 131 7.09 2.76 -12.60
N ILE A 132 6.70 3.87 -11.96
CA ILE A 132 5.73 4.82 -12.55
C ILE A 132 6.29 5.37 -13.88
N ASN A 133 7.56 5.75 -13.91
CA ASN A 133 8.21 6.27 -15.11
C ASN A 133 8.36 5.23 -16.24
N LYS A 134 8.36 3.94 -15.89
CA LYS A 134 8.43 2.82 -16.84
C LYS A 134 7.09 2.55 -17.56
N LEU A 135 5.94 2.97 -17.02
CA LEU A 135 4.61 2.70 -17.58
C LEU A 135 4.28 3.42 -18.91
N LYS A 136 5.28 3.87 -19.67
CA LYS A 136 5.17 4.63 -20.92
C LYS A 136 3.96 4.20 -21.77
N GLY A 137 2.98 5.10 -21.93
CA GLY A 137 1.75 4.86 -22.71
C GLY A 137 0.53 4.41 -21.89
N THR A 138 0.74 3.89 -20.69
CA THR A 138 -0.31 3.55 -19.72
C THR A 138 -0.42 4.65 -18.68
N LYS A 139 -1.61 5.22 -18.49
CA LYS A 139 -1.84 6.18 -17.41
C LYS A 139 -2.04 5.45 -16.09
N VAL A 140 -1.56 6.03 -15.00
CA VAL A 140 -1.91 5.59 -13.65
C VAL A 140 -3.27 6.19 -13.28
N SER A 141 -4.26 5.35 -12.98
CA SER A 141 -5.58 5.81 -12.58
C SER A 141 -5.62 6.26 -11.12
N ARG A 142 -4.97 5.49 -10.24
CA ARG A 142 -4.76 5.82 -8.83
C ARG A 142 -3.60 5.01 -8.24
N VAL A 143 -3.12 5.49 -7.10
CA VAL A 143 -2.14 4.80 -6.25
C VAL A 143 -2.74 4.65 -4.87
N TRP A 144 -2.78 3.42 -4.35
CA TRP A 144 -3.12 3.15 -2.96
C TRP A 144 -1.91 2.60 -2.21
N PHE A 145 -1.47 3.33 -1.20
CA PHE A 145 -0.37 2.92 -0.31
C PHE A 145 -0.92 2.31 0.98
N TYR A 146 -0.33 1.21 1.43
CA TYR A 146 -0.56 0.60 2.74
C TYR A 146 0.78 0.45 3.44
N GLY A 147 0.94 1.11 4.59
CA GLY A 147 2.19 1.01 5.32
C GLY A 147 2.32 2.03 6.44
N HIS A 148 3.55 2.14 6.90
CA HIS A 148 3.96 3.13 7.88
C HIS A 148 4.11 4.49 7.22
N ALA A 149 3.89 5.53 7.99
CA ALA A 149 4.07 6.88 7.52
C ALA A 149 4.22 7.87 8.67
N ARG A 150 4.79 9.00 8.31
CA ARG A 150 4.65 10.24 9.05
C ARG A 150 4.20 11.28 8.02
N ASP A 151 5.01 12.29 7.74
CA ASP A 151 4.76 13.21 6.63
C ASP A 151 5.14 12.59 5.27
N ASP A 152 6.09 11.65 5.28
CA ASP A 152 6.52 10.84 4.14
C ASP A 152 6.04 9.39 4.30
N LEU A 153 6.06 8.60 3.22
CA LEU A 153 5.68 7.18 3.27
C LEU A 153 6.90 6.34 3.61
N TRP A 154 6.79 5.52 4.66
CA TRP A 154 7.86 4.63 5.12
C TRP A 154 7.55 3.21 4.67
N LEU A 155 8.43 2.66 3.82
CA LEU A 155 8.27 1.30 3.29
C LEU A 155 8.66 0.21 4.30
N SER A 156 9.37 0.60 5.36
CA SER A 156 9.68 -0.22 6.53
C SER A 156 9.81 0.71 7.75
N LEU A 157 10.03 0.15 8.93
CA LEU A 157 10.48 0.91 10.10
C LEU A 157 11.33 0.03 11.01
N ASN A 158 11.98 0.67 11.98
CA ASN A 158 12.59 0.00 13.11
C ASN A 158 11.94 0.45 14.41
N HIS A 159 12.15 -0.30 15.49
CA HIS A 159 11.75 0.07 16.84
C HIS A 159 12.98 0.44 17.66
N ARG A 160 12.91 1.54 18.40
CA ARG A 160 13.98 1.91 19.33
C ARG A 160 13.95 0.97 20.54
N ALA A 161 15.11 0.38 20.87
CA ALA A 161 15.20 -0.63 21.94
C ALA A 161 14.78 -0.14 23.34
N SER A 162 14.88 1.17 23.63
CA SER A 162 14.61 1.72 24.96
C SER A 162 13.13 1.89 25.29
N ASP A 163 12.33 2.29 24.29
CA ASP A 163 10.93 2.69 24.48
C ASP A 163 9.97 2.00 23.49
N HIS A 164 10.50 1.15 22.60
CA HIS A 164 9.76 0.41 21.57
C HIS A 164 8.99 1.32 20.61
N VAL A 165 9.36 2.60 20.52
CA VAL A 165 8.73 3.55 19.60
C VAL A 165 9.29 3.35 18.20
N ALA A 166 8.40 3.43 17.20
CA ALA A 166 8.75 3.47 15.79
C ALA A 166 9.76 4.60 15.49
N ILE A 167 10.87 4.24 14.85
CA ILE A 167 11.87 5.18 14.33
C ILE A 167 11.88 5.15 12.81
N SER A 168 12.28 6.28 12.21
CA SER A 168 12.44 6.40 10.77
C SER A 168 13.34 5.28 10.25
N PRO A 169 12.98 4.64 9.13
CA PRO A 169 13.90 3.76 8.45
C PRO A 169 15.02 4.57 7.78
N ASP A 170 15.96 3.87 7.16
CA ASP A 170 16.97 4.48 6.31
C ASP A 170 16.33 5.16 5.09
N SER A 171 17.03 6.16 4.53
CA SER A 171 16.47 7.04 3.50
C SER A 171 16.08 6.32 2.20
N ASP A 172 16.69 5.17 1.93
CA ASP A 172 16.37 4.32 0.79
C ASP A 172 15.06 3.53 0.96
N ALA A 173 14.44 3.54 2.14
CA ALA A 173 13.12 2.98 2.41
C ALA A 173 12.03 4.06 2.58
N ILE A 174 12.31 5.31 2.21
CA ILE A 174 11.37 6.44 2.34
C ILE A 174 10.97 6.99 0.97
N LEU A 175 9.66 7.10 0.73
CA LEU A 175 9.13 7.90 -0.38
C LEU A 175 8.83 9.29 0.13
N THR A 176 9.67 10.24 -0.26
CA THR A 176 9.60 11.61 0.23
C THR A 176 8.63 12.46 -0.58
N CYS A 177 8.01 13.46 0.07
CA CYS A 177 7.18 14.47 -0.58
C CYS A 177 7.96 15.22 -1.67
N THR A 178 9.26 15.46 -1.44
CA THR A 178 10.13 16.17 -2.38
C THR A 178 10.37 15.37 -3.66
N ASP A 179 10.29 14.05 -3.59
CA ASP A 179 10.47 13.15 -4.73
C ASP A 179 9.25 13.01 -5.62
N ILE A 180 8.07 13.47 -5.19
CA ILE A 180 6.86 13.49 -6.02
C ILE A 180 7.09 14.29 -7.31
N LYS A 181 8.00 15.27 -7.33
CA LYS A 181 8.36 16.02 -8.54
C LYS A 181 9.14 15.19 -9.58
N LYS A 182 9.63 14.00 -9.22
CA LYS A 182 10.36 13.08 -10.13
C LYS A 182 9.44 12.38 -11.12
N ILE A 183 8.13 12.44 -10.91
CA ILE A 183 7.11 11.85 -11.79
C ILE A 183 6.34 12.96 -12.50
N ALA A 184 6.04 12.73 -13.78
CA ALA A 184 5.29 13.71 -14.54
C ALA A 184 3.79 13.61 -14.26
N ALA A 185 3.13 14.76 -14.03
CA ALA A 185 1.68 14.82 -13.83
C ALA A 185 0.88 14.17 -14.98
N PHE A 186 1.40 14.25 -16.22
CA PHE A 186 0.75 13.61 -17.36
C PHE A 186 0.80 12.07 -17.29
N SER A 187 1.59 11.44 -16.43
CA SER A 187 1.55 9.98 -16.23
C SER A 187 0.25 9.51 -15.57
N PHE A 188 -0.55 10.43 -15.03
CA PHE A 188 -1.79 10.13 -14.32
C PHE A 188 -3.02 10.44 -15.16
N VAL A 189 -4.12 9.74 -14.85
CA VAL A 189 -5.45 10.12 -15.35
C VAL A 189 -5.78 11.53 -14.81
N PRO A 190 -6.14 12.50 -15.66
CA PRO A 190 -6.44 13.86 -15.21
C PRO A 190 -7.58 13.88 -14.19
N GLN A 191 -7.51 14.76 -13.19
CA GLN A 191 -8.51 14.90 -12.12
C GLN A 191 -9.97 14.93 -12.62
N LYS A 192 -10.25 15.62 -13.73
CA LYS A 192 -11.59 15.72 -14.33
C LYS A 192 -12.17 14.40 -14.87
N ALA A 193 -11.31 13.42 -15.14
CA ALA A 193 -11.66 12.10 -15.64
C ALA A 193 -11.44 11.00 -14.59
N ALA A 194 -10.87 11.35 -13.43
CA ALA A 194 -10.62 10.41 -12.35
C ALA A 194 -11.94 10.04 -11.66
N THR A 195 -12.22 8.75 -11.58
CA THR A 195 -13.39 8.20 -10.87
C THR A 195 -13.11 7.90 -9.40
N HIS A 196 -11.83 7.83 -9.02
CA HIS A 196 -11.39 7.43 -7.71
C HIS A 196 -10.16 8.25 -7.29
N PRO A 197 -10.00 8.52 -5.98
CA PRO A 197 -8.83 9.21 -5.46
C PRO A 197 -7.64 8.27 -5.29
N HIS A 198 -6.45 8.84 -5.26
CA HIS A 198 -5.27 8.23 -4.64
C HIS A 198 -5.47 8.16 -3.13
N LYS A 199 -4.97 7.12 -2.46
CA LYS A 199 -5.17 6.93 -1.02
C LYS A 199 -3.90 6.48 -0.33
N PHE A 200 -3.56 7.10 0.79
CA PHE A 200 -2.35 6.78 1.54
C PHE A 200 -2.73 6.30 2.94
N PHE A 201 -2.93 4.98 3.07
CA PHE A 201 -3.27 4.32 4.32
C PHE A 201 -2.01 4.16 5.18
N GLY A 202 -1.77 5.16 6.02
CA GLY A 202 -0.71 5.21 7.02
C GLY A 202 -0.96 6.36 7.99
N CYS A 203 -0.25 6.38 9.12
CA CYS A 203 -0.35 7.46 10.09
C CYS A 203 0.17 8.78 9.50
N ASN A 204 -0.53 9.89 9.75
CA ASN A 204 -0.12 11.25 9.40
C ASN A 204 0.16 11.52 7.91
N THR A 205 -0.36 10.70 6.99
CA THR A 205 -0.14 10.82 5.52
C THR A 205 -0.73 12.06 4.87
N LYS A 206 -1.38 12.95 5.62
CA LYS A 206 -1.95 14.22 5.16
C LYS A 206 -0.96 15.04 4.32
N ALA A 207 0.27 15.25 4.80
CA ALA A 207 1.26 16.08 4.10
C ALA A 207 1.65 15.48 2.74
N PHE A 208 1.85 14.16 2.70
CA PHE A 208 2.11 13.42 1.46
C PHE A 208 0.94 13.53 0.49
N ALA A 209 -0.29 13.29 0.96
CA ALA A 209 -1.50 13.35 0.14
C ALA A 209 -1.71 14.75 -0.47
N GLU A 210 -1.49 15.80 0.31
CA GLU A 210 -1.60 17.19 -0.15
C GLU A 210 -0.56 17.52 -1.23
N THR A 211 0.69 17.13 -1.00
CA THR A 211 1.79 17.33 -1.97
C THR A 211 1.55 16.52 -3.25
N TRP A 212 1.04 15.31 -3.12
CA TRP A 212 0.68 14.44 -4.24
C TRP A 212 -0.42 15.04 -5.10
N ALA A 213 -1.54 15.45 -4.49
CA ALA A 213 -2.66 16.08 -5.18
C ALA A 213 -2.24 17.36 -5.91
N THR A 214 -1.43 18.19 -5.26
CA THR A 214 -1.03 19.51 -5.79
C THR A 214 -0.02 19.37 -6.93
N THR A 215 1.01 18.55 -6.75
CA THR A 215 2.07 18.33 -7.75
C THR A 215 1.52 17.66 -9.01
N LEU A 216 0.66 16.64 -8.84
CA LEU A 216 0.20 15.79 -9.94
C LEU A 216 -1.16 16.21 -10.50
N THR A 217 -1.84 17.16 -9.86
CA THR A 217 -3.18 17.63 -10.25
C THR A 217 -4.17 16.46 -10.32
N VAL A 218 -4.29 15.75 -9.18
CA VAL A 218 -5.19 14.59 -8.97
C VAL A 218 -5.92 14.74 -7.63
N PHE A 219 -6.93 13.91 -7.39
CA PHE A 219 -7.50 13.76 -6.04
C PHE A 219 -6.65 12.80 -5.21
N ALA A 220 -6.33 13.19 -3.98
CA ALA A 220 -5.59 12.32 -3.07
C ALA A 220 -6.15 12.39 -1.65
N GLU A 221 -6.03 11.30 -0.91
CA GLU A 221 -6.54 11.18 0.45
C GLU A 221 -5.48 10.67 1.42
N GLY A 222 -5.52 11.18 2.64
CA GLY A 222 -4.59 10.82 3.70
C GLY A 222 -5.12 11.18 5.08
N SER A 223 -4.44 10.67 6.11
CA SER A 223 -4.82 10.84 7.50
C SER A 223 -4.06 11.97 8.19
N SER A 224 -4.73 12.66 9.10
CA SER A 224 -4.12 13.40 10.19
C SER A 224 -4.24 12.54 11.44
N GLY A 225 -3.14 12.21 12.11
CA GLY A 225 -3.15 11.30 13.26
C GLY A 225 -2.98 9.82 12.90
N LYS A 226 -3.36 8.95 13.83
CA LYS A 226 -3.11 7.50 13.73
C LYS A 226 -4.23 6.75 13.00
N VAL A 227 -3.83 5.79 12.17
CA VAL A 227 -4.74 4.83 11.52
C VAL A 227 -4.36 3.43 11.98
N GLY A 228 -5.37 2.70 12.44
CA GLY A 228 -5.24 1.37 12.99
C GLY A 228 -5.42 0.29 11.93
N PHE A 229 -4.40 -0.54 11.77
CA PHE A 229 -4.45 -1.75 10.96
C PHE A 229 -4.94 -2.97 11.74
N GLU A 230 -5.17 -2.86 13.04
CA GLU A 230 -5.30 -4.01 13.94
C GLU A 230 -6.31 -5.07 13.45
N LYS A 231 -7.61 -4.94 13.56
CA LYS A 231 -8.52 -6.05 13.20
C LYS A 231 -8.85 -6.10 11.70
N ILE A 232 -7.85 -5.99 10.82
CA ILE A 232 -8.05 -5.79 9.37
C ILE A 232 -8.89 -6.90 8.72
N HIS A 233 -8.73 -8.14 9.19
CA HIS A 233 -9.51 -9.29 8.71
C HIS A 233 -11.00 -9.16 9.07
N GLU A 234 -11.30 -8.82 10.32
CA GLU A 234 -12.68 -8.59 10.80
C GLU A 234 -13.34 -7.44 10.02
N ARG A 235 -12.57 -6.39 9.70
CA ARG A 235 -13.03 -5.19 8.99
C ARG A 235 -12.99 -5.31 7.47
N GLY A 236 -12.64 -6.48 6.93
CA GLY A 236 -12.62 -6.73 5.49
C GLY A 236 -11.69 -5.80 4.70
N GLY A 237 -10.56 -5.41 5.29
CA GLY A 237 -9.55 -4.57 4.63
C GLY A 237 -9.67 -3.06 4.91
N LYS A 238 -10.60 -2.63 5.77
CA LYS A 238 -10.72 -1.21 6.17
C LYS A 238 -9.81 -0.86 7.34
N VAL A 239 -9.12 0.27 7.24
CA VAL A 239 -8.35 0.83 8.36
C VAL A 239 -9.28 1.60 9.28
N ARG A 240 -8.89 1.79 10.54
CA ARG A 240 -9.73 2.45 11.55
C ARG A 240 -9.07 3.72 12.05
N LEU A 241 -9.81 4.83 12.13
CA LEU A 241 -9.25 6.06 12.72
C LEU A 241 -9.12 5.93 14.24
N SER A 242 -7.95 6.27 14.78
CA SER A 242 -7.75 6.41 16.22
C SER A 242 -8.45 7.66 16.77
N ALA A 243 -8.49 7.82 18.09
CA ALA A 243 -9.03 9.02 18.71
C ALA A 243 -8.28 10.29 18.25
N GLY A 244 -9.03 11.30 17.82
CA GLY A 244 -8.49 12.56 17.29
C GLY A 244 -7.97 12.48 15.84
N ALA A 245 -7.96 11.30 15.23
CA ALA A 245 -7.54 11.16 13.83
C ALA A 245 -8.66 11.58 12.87
N GLN A 246 -8.25 12.11 11.72
CA GLN A 246 -9.15 12.63 10.68
C GLN A 246 -8.66 12.17 9.31
N TRP A 247 -9.58 11.98 8.36
CA TRP A 247 -9.27 11.63 6.98
C TRP A 247 -9.70 12.74 6.04
N TYR A 248 -8.79 13.17 5.18
CA TYR A 248 -8.99 14.31 4.29
C TYR A 248 -8.80 13.93 2.84
N GLN A 249 -9.50 14.63 1.95
CA GLN A 249 -9.25 14.65 0.52
C GLN A 249 -8.70 15.99 0.07
N TYR A 250 -7.70 15.94 -0.79
CA TYR A 250 -6.96 17.06 -1.34
C TYR A 250 -7.14 17.12 -2.86
N SER A 251 -7.05 18.35 -3.39
CA SER A 251 -6.95 18.64 -4.81
C SER A 251 -6.22 19.97 -4.98
N LYS A 252 -5.65 20.22 -6.16
CA LYS A 252 -4.90 21.47 -6.43
C LYS A 252 -5.76 22.74 -6.32
N THR A 253 -7.05 22.65 -6.63
CA THR A 253 -7.92 23.82 -6.86
C THR A 253 -8.96 24.04 -5.77
N SER A 254 -8.92 23.28 -4.68
CA SER A 254 -9.96 23.36 -3.64
C SER A 254 -9.37 23.13 -2.27
N ALA A 255 -9.98 23.75 -1.26
CA ALA A 255 -9.61 23.54 0.13
C ALA A 255 -9.74 22.05 0.51
N PRO A 256 -8.92 21.55 1.45
CA PRO A 256 -9.02 20.18 1.92
C PRO A 256 -10.43 19.84 2.42
N ARG A 257 -11.00 18.74 1.92
CA ARG A 257 -12.32 18.25 2.32
C ARG A 257 -12.16 17.19 3.41
N LEU A 258 -12.69 17.46 4.60
CA LEU A 258 -12.78 16.45 5.67
C LEU A 258 -13.82 15.39 5.27
N LEU A 259 -13.42 14.12 5.25
CA LEU A 259 -14.27 12.99 4.91
C LEU A 259 -14.70 12.20 6.15
N HIS A 260 -13.75 11.94 7.05
CA HIS A 260 -13.96 11.15 8.26
C HIS A 260 -13.29 11.85 9.45
N SER A 261 -13.93 11.81 10.61
CA SER A 261 -13.44 12.52 11.80
C SER A 261 -13.82 11.86 13.12
N LYS A 262 -14.59 10.76 13.07
CA LYS A 262 -15.03 10.08 14.27
C LYS A 262 -14.02 9.00 14.66
N ALA A 263 -13.68 8.98 15.94
CA ALA A 263 -12.88 7.90 16.49
C ALA A 263 -13.54 6.56 16.21
N GLY A 264 -12.78 5.62 15.68
CA GLY A 264 -13.24 4.29 15.36
C GLY A 264 -13.97 4.14 14.03
N GLU A 265 -14.12 5.22 13.25
CA GLU A 265 -14.65 5.19 11.89
C GLU A 265 -13.73 4.39 10.96
N GLU A 266 -14.34 3.61 10.06
CA GLU A 266 -13.63 2.76 9.11
C GLU A 266 -13.45 3.47 7.77
N VAL A 267 -12.23 3.44 7.23
CA VAL A 267 -11.86 4.12 5.99
C VAL A 267 -11.62 3.10 4.88
N ASP A 268 -12.37 3.30 3.80
CA ASP A 268 -12.21 2.63 2.52
C ASP A 268 -11.18 3.35 1.63
#